data_AF-X1LVB5-F1
#
_entry.id   AF-X1LVB5-F1
#
_cell.length_a   1.000
_cell.length_b   1.000
_cell.length_c   1.000
_cell.angle_alpha   90.00
_cell.angle_beta   90.00
_cell.angle_gamma   90.00
#
_symmetry.space_group_name_H-M   'P 1'
#
loop_
_entity.id
_entity.type
_entity.pdbx_description
1 polymer ?
#
loop_
_entity_poly.entity_id
_entity_poly.type
_entity_poly.pdbx_seq_one_letter_code
_entity_poly.pdbx_strand_id
1 'polypeptide(L)'
;MHIGLDSFAGGRLAEARSSALSESLKRCGLDLGRLKTGTSPRIAKNSVDLSNLQVHKGEEKHFNFSFRTEHNVIEQLSCYITRTNKNTHDIIQRNLDRSPLYSGKIVGVGPRYCPSIETKIVRFADRDSHLVFIEPEGRD
;
A
#
# COMPACT_ATOMS: atom_id res chain seq x y z
N MET A 1 -12.85 -0.18 7.44
CA MET A 1 -11.43 0.22 7.32
C MET A 1 -10.77 0.09 8.68
N HIS A 2 -9.44 -0.05 8.71
CA HIS A 2 -8.68 -0.26 9.95
C HIS A 2 -7.44 0.61 9.96
N ILE A 3 -7.19 1.32 11.06
CA ILE A 3 -5.96 2.07 11.34
C ILE A 3 -5.59 1.76 12.78
N GLY A 4 -4.48 1.03 12.98
CA GLY A 4 -4.11 0.54 14.32
C GLY A 4 -5.24 -0.25 14.97
N LEU A 5 -5.67 0.17 16.16
CA LEU A 5 -6.75 -0.50 16.88
C LEU A 5 -8.15 -0.02 16.48
N ASP A 6 -8.24 1.07 15.71
CA ASP A 6 -9.49 1.69 15.33
C ASP A 6 -10.05 1.07 14.05
N SER A 7 -11.39 1.01 14.00
CA SER A 7 -12.10 0.55 12.81
C SER A 7 -13.33 1.40 12.55
N PHE A 8 -13.57 1.69 11.28
CA PHE A 8 -14.64 2.58 10.85
C PHE A 8 -15.27 2.10 9.55
N ALA A 9 -16.54 2.43 9.33
CA ALA A 9 -17.27 2.07 8.12
C ALA A 9 -16.81 2.93 6.94
N GLY A 10 -16.62 2.30 5.78
CA GLY A 10 -16.33 2.99 4.52
C GLY A 10 -15.67 2.08 3.49
N GLY A 11 -15.74 2.48 2.22
CA GLY A 11 -15.16 1.77 1.08
C GLY A 11 -13.70 2.15 0.84
N ARG A 12 -13.43 3.46 0.85
CA ARG A 12 -12.11 4.08 0.85
C ARG A 12 -12.05 5.14 1.95
N LEU A 13 -10.86 5.64 2.27
CA LEU A 13 -10.73 6.72 3.25
C LEU A 13 -11.60 7.91 2.77
N ALA A 14 -12.42 8.46 3.67
CA ALA A 14 -13.41 9.49 3.39
C ALA A 14 -14.57 9.12 2.43
N GLU A 15 -14.71 7.86 2.02
CA GLU A 15 -15.81 7.40 1.16
C GLU A 15 -16.71 6.38 1.88
N ALA A 16 -18.03 6.50 1.69
CA ALA A 16 -19.00 5.57 2.25
C ALA A 16 -18.85 4.15 1.66
N ARG A 17 -19.31 3.13 2.40
CA ARG A 17 -19.40 1.75 1.90
C ARG A 17 -20.77 1.49 1.29
N SER A 18 -20.85 0.61 0.29
CA SER A 18 -22.11 -0.02 -0.09
C SER A 18 -22.42 -1.22 0.82
N SER A 19 -23.70 -1.53 1.03
CA SER A 19 -24.14 -2.64 1.90
C SER A 19 -25.32 -3.44 1.34
N ALA A 20 -26.24 -2.80 0.61
CA ALA A 20 -27.47 -3.48 0.15
C ALA A 20 -27.20 -4.60 -0.87
N LEU A 21 -26.21 -4.43 -1.75
CA LEU A 21 -25.91 -5.40 -2.81
C LEU A 21 -25.43 -6.73 -2.25
N SER A 22 -24.57 -6.73 -1.23
CA SER A 22 -24.09 -7.99 -0.63
C SER A 22 -25.23 -8.81 -0.03
N GLU A 23 -26.22 -8.16 0.57
CA GLU A 23 -27.40 -8.86 1.10
C GLU A 23 -28.29 -9.40 -0.03
N SER A 24 -28.40 -8.68 -1.14
CA SER A 24 -29.11 -9.20 -2.32
C SER A 24 -28.44 -10.44 -2.90
N LEU A 25 -27.12 -10.44 -3.03
CA LEU A 25 -26.37 -11.58 -3.57
C LEU A 25 -26.50 -12.82 -2.68
N LYS A 26 -26.45 -12.66 -1.34
CA LYS A 26 -26.69 -13.76 -0.41
C LYS A 26 -28.09 -14.37 -0.58
N ARG A 27 -29.13 -13.54 -0.77
CA ARG A 27 -30.50 -14.02 -1.02
C ARG A 27 -30.63 -14.84 -2.31
N CYS A 28 -29.76 -14.60 -3.29
CA CYS A 28 -29.67 -15.40 -4.51
C CYS A 28 -28.89 -16.72 -4.33
N GLY A 29 -28.44 -17.05 -3.12
CA GLY A 29 -27.70 -18.29 -2.84
C GLY A 29 -26.20 -18.21 -3.12
N LEU A 30 -25.62 -17.00 -3.23
CA LEU A 30 -24.17 -16.84 -3.40
C LEU A 30 -23.44 -16.77 -2.06
N ASP A 31 -22.36 -17.56 -1.94
CA ASP A 31 -21.42 -17.46 -0.84
C ASP A 31 -20.52 -16.24 -0.98
N LEU A 32 -20.42 -15.44 0.08
CA LEU A 32 -19.62 -14.22 0.10
C LEU A 32 -18.44 -14.33 1.07
N GLY A 33 -17.25 -13.99 0.59
CA GLY A 33 -16.03 -13.88 1.39
C GLY A 33 -15.66 -12.45 1.76
N ARG A 34 -14.69 -12.29 2.68
CA ARG A 34 -14.07 -11.00 3.00
C ARG A 34 -12.57 -11.07 2.73
N LEU A 35 -12.08 -10.14 1.92
CA LEU A 35 -10.66 -9.92 1.64
C LEU A 35 -10.20 -8.63 2.28
N LYS A 36 -8.90 -8.54 2.54
CA LYS A 36 -8.27 -7.35 3.11
C LYS A 36 -7.01 -6.99 2.34
N THR A 37 -6.92 -5.72 1.96
CA THR A 37 -5.71 -5.08 1.44
C THR A 37 -5.32 -3.89 2.33
N GLY A 38 -4.04 -3.55 2.31
CA GLY A 38 -3.48 -2.36 2.93
C GLY A 38 -3.02 -1.37 1.88
N THR A 39 -2.78 -0.13 2.29
CA THR A 39 -2.16 0.92 1.47
C THR A 39 -1.16 1.67 2.35
N SER A 40 -0.07 2.18 1.76
CA SER A 40 0.95 2.96 2.46
C SER A 40 0.38 4.30 2.96
N PRO A 41 0.98 4.94 3.97
CA PRO A 41 0.67 6.34 4.25
C PRO A 41 1.13 7.24 3.09
N ARG A 42 0.47 8.38 2.91
CA ARG A 42 0.94 9.43 1.98
C ARG A 42 1.70 10.47 2.79
N ILE A 43 2.78 10.99 2.21
CA ILE A 43 3.69 11.93 2.88
C ILE A 43 3.80 13.20 2.06
N ALA A 44 3.93 14.34 2.75
CA ALA A 44 4.09 15.62 2.08
C ALA A 44 5.50 15.72 1.49
N LYS A 45 5.62 16.07 0.20
CA LYS A 45 6.91 16.15 -0.51
C LYS A 45 7.92 17.06 0.21
N ASN A 46 7.46 18.19 0.73
CA ASN A 46 8.30 19.17 1.43
C ASN A 46 8.81 18.69 2.81
N SER A 47 8.32 17.56 3.32
CA SER A 47 8.78 16.94 4.57
C SER A 47 9.87 15.89 4.37
N VAL A 48 10.27 15.64 3.12
CA VAL A 48 11.22 14.58 2.75
C VAL A 48 12.48 15.18 2.16
N ASP A 49 13.64 14.82 2.73
CA ASP A 49 14.92 15.10 2.09
C ASP A 49 15.18 14.08 0.97
N LEU A 50 15.08 14.54 -0.27
CA LEU A 50 15.32 13.73 -1.46
C LEU A 50 16.77 13.80 -1.96
N SER A 51 17.59 14.72 -1.41
CA SER A 51 18.94 15.01 -1.94
C SER A 51 19.90 13.83 -1.82
N ASN A 52 19.70 13.00 -0.80
CA ASN A 52 20.55 11.85 -0.49
C ASN A 52 19.97 10.51 -0.97
N LEU A 53 18.85 10.51 -1.72
CA LEU A 53 18.21 9.29 -2.18
C LEU A 53 18.66 8.89 -3.58
N GLN A 54 18.65 7.59 -3.84
CA GLN A 54 18.91 7.09 -5.19
C GLN A 54 17.76 7.48 -6.12
N VAL A 55 18.07 8.26 -7.15
CA VAL A 55 17.10 8.64 -8.18
C VAL A 55 16.84 7.45 -9.12
N HIS A 56 15.57 7.11 -9.31
CA HIS A 56 15.12 6.10 -10.26
C HIS A 56 14.35 6.79 -11.39
N LYS A 57 15.07 7.08 -12.47
CA LYS A 57 14.52 7.70 -13.69
C LYS A 57 13.73 6.66 -14.49
N GLY A 58 12.71 7.12 -15.20
CA GLY A 58 12.08 6.30 -16.22
C GLY A 58 12.94 6.16 -17.47
N GLU A 59 12.47 5.36 -18.43
CA GLU A 59 13.23 5.07 -19.65
C GLU A 59 13.33 6.28 -20.59
N GLU A 60 14.47 6.41 -21.28
CA GLU A 60 14.69 7.46 -22.29
C GLU A 60 13.77 7.29 -23.50
N LYS A 61 13.45 6.04 -23.86
CA LYS A 61 12.52 5.74 -24.93
C LYS A 61 11.09 5.82 -24.40
N HIS A 62 10.28 6.67 -25.01
CA HIS A 62 8.87 6.79 -24.66
C HIS A 62 8.05 5.68 -25.30
N PHE A 63 7.34 4.93 -24.47
CA PHE A 63 6.38 3.92 -24.88
C PHE A 63 4.97 4.36 -24.51
N ASN A 64 4.02 4.10 -25.42
CA ASN A 64 2.61 4.28 -25.15
C ASN A 64 2.02 2.94 -24.71
N PHE A 65 1.17 2.95 -23.67
CA PHE A 65 0.39 1.77 -23.30
C PHE A 65 -0.65 1.39 -24.38
N SER A 66 -1.14 2.37 -25.13
CA SER A 66 -2.16 2.18 -26.18
C SER A 66 -1.53 2.23 -27.57
N PHE A 67 -1.92 1.29 -28.42
CA PHE A 67 -1.55 1.28 -29.85
C PHE A 67 -2.20 2.42 -30.65
N ARG A 68 -3.21 3.11 -30.09
CA ARG A 68 -3.96 4.17 -30.77
C ARG A 68 -3.48 5.57 -30.40
N THR A 69 -2.67 5.70 -29.36
CA THR A 69 -2.17 7.00 -28.91
C THR A 69 -1.01 7.41 -29.80
N GLU A 70 -1.20 8.48 -30.56
CA GLU A 70 -0.10 9.18 -31.22
C GLU A 70 0.81 9.80 -30.15
N HIS A 71 2.12 9.84 -30.39
CA HIS A 71 3.14 10.15 -29.39
C HIS A 71 2.84 11.41 -28.57
N ASN A 72 2.50 11.24 -27.30
CA ASN A 72 2.41 12.32 -26.32
C ASN A 72 3.59 12.19 -25.37
N VAL A 73 4.61 13.02 -25.59
CA VAL A 73 5.78 13.09 -24.71
C VAL A 73 5.44 13.98 -23.53
N ILE A 74 5.10 13.37 -22.41
CA ILE A 74 5.00 14.08 -21.13
C ILE A 74 6.33 13.91 -20.39
N GLU A 75 6.84 14.98 -19.79
CA GLU A 75 8.05 14.95 -18.96
C GLU A 75 7.92 13.87 -17.87
N GLN A 76 8.83 12.89 -17.83
CA GLN A 76 8.76 11.83 -16.83
C GLN A 76 9.28 12.34 -15.48
N LEU A 77 8.46 12.20 -14.43
CA LEU A 77 8.90 12.44 -13.06
C LEU A 77 9.76 11.27 -12.58
N SER A 78 10.80 11.56 -11.81
CA SER A 78 11.63 10.52 -11.20
C SER A 78 11.00 9.99 -9.90
N CYS A 79 11.14 8.69 -9.67
CA CYS A 79 10.94 8.10 -8.35
C CYS A 79 12.25 8.12 -7.56
N TYR A 80 12.16 7.88 -6.25
CA TYR A 80 13.32 7.83 -5.37
C TYR A 80 13.32 6.53 -4.59
N ILE A 81 14.49 5.92 -4.44
CA ILE A 81 14.65 4.65 -3.76
C ILE A 81 15.34 4.91 -2.42
N THR A 82 14.75 4.34 -1.37
CA THR A 82 15.34 4.24 -0.05
C THR A 82 15.13 2.83 0.51
N ARG A 83 15.57 2.59 1.74
CA ARG A 83 15.43 1.31 2.41
C ARG A 83 15.05 1.47 3.88
N THR A 84 14.32 0.48 4.39
CA THR A 84 14.16 0.34 5.85
C THR A 84 15.48 -0.10 6.47
N ASN A 85 15.61 0.11 7.78
CA ASN A 85 16.75 -0.32 8.57
C ASN A 85 16.29 -1.05 9.84
N LYS A 86 17.26 -1.55 10.62
CA LYS A 86 17.00 -2.25 11.88
C LYS A 86 16.12 -1.45 12.85
N ASN A 87 16.37 -0.15 13.00
CA ASN A 87 15.56 0.70 13.87
C ASN A 87 14.09 0.75 13.41
N THR A 88 13.83 0.85 12.10
CA THR A 88 12.47 0.73 11.55
C THR A 88 11.83 -0.61 11.91
N HIS A 89 12.58 -1.71 11.80
CA HIS A 89 12.07 -3.05 12.11
C HIS A 89 11.76 -3.20 13.59
N ASP A 90 12.63 -2.70 14.47
CA ASP A 90 12.44 -2.72 15.92
C ASP A 90 11.18 -1.93 16.32
N ILE A 91 10.97 -0.75 15.74
CA ILE A 91 9.77 0.06 15.98
C ILE A 91 8.50 -0.71 15.59
N ILE A 92 8.50 -1.34 14.40
CA ILE A 92 7.35 -2.10 13.91
C ILE A 92 7.10 -3.33 14.79
N GLN A 93 8.14 -4.10 15.11
CA GLN A 93 8.05 -5.31 15.94
C GLN A 93 7.48 -5.00 17.32
N ARG A 94 7.93 -3.92 17.96
CA ARG A 94 7.43 -3.47 19.28
C ARG A 94 5.95 -3.06 19.29
N ASN A 95 5.35 -2.82 18.12
CA ASN A 95 3.96 -2.37 17.97
C ASN A 95 3.09 -3.34 17.17
N LEU A 96 3.53 -4.59 16.96
CA LEU A 96 2.76 -5.59 16.20
C LEU A 96 1.40 -5.89 16.83
N ASP A 97 1.31 -5.85 18.15
CA ASP A 97 0.08 -6.01 18.93
C ASP A 97 -1.02 -5.00 18.55
N ARG A 98 -0.62 -3.85 17.99
CA ARG A 98 -1.53 -2.79 17.52
C ARG A 98 -1.89 -2.92 16.05
N SER A 99 -1.28 -3.85 15.32
CA SER A 99 -1.64 -4.10 13.92
C SER A 99 -2.93 -4.93 13.84
N PRO A 100 -3.95 -4.48 13.06
CA PRO A 100 -5.17 -5.25 12.85
C PRO A 100 -4.93 -6.69 12.33
N LEU A 101 -3.80 -6.92 11.65
CA LEU A 101 -3.43 -8.22 11.09
C LEU A 101 -2.97 -9.21 12.17
N TYR A 102 -2.39 -8.72 13.27
CA TYR A 102 -1.85 -9.54 14.35
C TYR A 102 -2.72 -9.50 15.62
N SER A 103 -3.54 -8.46 15.78
CA SER A 103 -4.41 -8.27 16.94
C SER A 103 -5.71 -9.10 16.89
N GLY A 104 -5.88 -9.99 15.91
CA GLY A 104 -7.11 -10.78 15.71
C GLY A 104 -8.36 -9.97 15.29
N LYS A 105 -8.22 -8.67 14.99
CA LYS A 105 -9.33 -7.78 14.65
C LYS A 105 -9.79 -7.90 13.20
N ILE A 106 -9.01 -8.52 12.32
CA ILE A 106 -9.39 -8.74 10.92
C ILE A 106 -10.03 -10.12 10.77
N VAL A 107 -11.31 -10.11 10.38
CA VAL A 107 -12.02 -11.29 9.88
C VAL A 107 -11.91 -11.29 8.35
N GLY A 108 -10.96 -12.07 7.83
CA GLY A 108 -10.76 -12.24 6.39
C GLY A 108 -9.41 -12.87 6.06
N VAL A 109 -9.37 -13.70 5.01
CA VAL A 109 -8.13 -14.29 4.52
C VAL A 109 -7.34 -13.19 3.79
N GLY A 110 -6.14 -12.88 4.30
CA GLY A 110 -5.21 -12.01 3.59
C GLY A 110 -4.80 -12.66 2.27
N PRO A 111 -4.52 -11.90 1.20
CA PRO A 111 -3.96 -12.47 -0.02
C PRO A 111 -2.68 -13.23 0.31
N ARG A 112 -2.45 -14.37 -0.39
CA ARG A 112 -1.29 -15.26 -0.17
C ARG A 112 0.07 -14.54 -0.20
N TYR A 113 0.11 -13.40 -0.90
CA TYR A 113 1.26 -12.52 -1.01
C TYR A 113 1.19 -11.43 0.07
N CYS A 114 2.10 -11.47 1.04
CA CYS A 114 2.15 -10.55 2.19
C CYS A 114 2.31 -9.09 1.73
N PRO A 115 1.25 -8.26 1.79
CA PRO A 115 1.30 -6.94 1.19
C PRO A 115 1.91 -5.89 2.13
N SER A 116 1.77 -6.06 3.45
CA SER A 116 2.17 -5.06 4.43
C SER A 116 3.60 -5.25 4.95
N ILE A 117 4.23 -4.15 5.34
CA ILE A 117 5.63 -4.13 5.78
C ILE A 117 5.81 -4.91 7.09
N GLU A 118 4.86 -4.81 8.01
CA GLU A 118 4.87 -5.54 9.27
C GLU A 118 4.84 -7.06 9.06
N THR A 119 4.11 -7.54 8.04
CA THR A 119 4.13 -8.97 7.71
C THR A 119 5.41 -9.40 7.03
N LYS A 120 6.00 -8.55 6.17
CA LYS A 120 7.30 -8.85 5.55
C LYS A 120 8.41 -8.96 6.60
N ILE A 121 8.44 -8.07 7.58
CA ILE A 121 9.44 -8.10 8.68
C ILE A 121 9.31 -9.38 9.51
N VAL A 122 8.09 -9.80 9.86
CA VAL A 122 7.90 -11.05 10.62
C VAL A 122 8.25 -12.29 9.80
N ARG A 123 7.84 -12.33 8.52
CA ARG A 123 8.02 -13.50 7.66
C ARG A 123 9.45 -13.66 7.14
N PHE A 124 10.15 -12.56 6.93
CA PHE A 124 11.52 -12.50 6.40
C PHE A 124 12.43 -11.83 7.43
N ALA A 125 12.43 -12.37 8.65
CA ALA A 125 13.17 -11.83 9.78
C ALA A 125 14.71 -11.88 9.60
N ASP A 126 15.19 -12.67 8.64
CA ASP A 126 16.59 -12.74 8.20
C ASP A 126 17.03 -11.51 7.38
N ARG A 127 16.08 -10.67 6.94
CA ARG A 127 16.36 -9.51 6.09
C ARG A 127 16.51 -8.25 6.94
N ASP A 128 17.72 -7.73 7.04
CA ASP A 128 18.02 -6.48 7.77
C ASP A 128 17.43 -5.22 7.13
N SER A 129 16.91 -5.30 5.91
CA SER A 129 16.46 -4.14 5.15
C SER A 129 15.53 -4.50 3.99
N HIS A 130 14.53 -3.64 3.74
CA HIS A 130 13.54 -3.77 2.66
C HIS A 130 13.54 -2.52 1.78
N LEU A 131 13.45 -2.68 0.46
CA LEU A 131 13.34 -1.57 -0.50
C LEU A 131 12.03 -0.80 -0.32
N VAL A 132 12.12 0.53 -0.45
CA VAL A 132 10.99 1.46 -0.43
C VAL A 132 11.13 2.42 -1.60
N PHE A 133 10.06 2.53 -2.39
CA PHE A 133 9.95 3.55 -3.44
C PHE A 133 9.16 4.74 -2.89
N ILE A 134 9.67 5.94 -3.14
CA ILE A 134 8.98 7.20 -2.94
C ILE A 134 8.56 7.68 -4.33
N GLU A 135 7.25 7.66 -4.56
CA GLU A 135 6.63 7.91 -5.86
C GLU A 135 5.81 9.19 -5.78
N PRO A 136 5.99 10.16 -6.71
CA PRO A 136 5.10 11.31 -6.82
C PRO A 136 3.69 10.86 -7.18
N GLU A 137 2.67 11.29 -6.42
CA GLU A 137 1.26 11.02 -6.76
C GLU A 137 0.72 11.94 -7.87
N GLY A 138 1.44 13.02 -8.19
CA GLY A 138 1.05 14.02 -9.18
C GLY A 138 2.21 14.97 -9.51
N ARG A 139 1.94 15.91 -10.42
CA ARG A 139 2.88 16.99 -10.80
C ARG A 139 2.77 18.22 -9.89
N ASP A 140 1.56 18.44 -9.35
CA ASP A 140 1.19 19.56 -8.49
C ASP A 140 1.04 19.12 -7.03
#